data_AF-A0A946EBT3-F1
#
_entry.id   AF-A0A946EBT3-F1
#
_cell.length_a   1.000
_cell.length_b   1.000
_cell.length_c   1.000
_cell.angle_alpha   90.00
_cell.angle_beta   90.00
_cell.angle_gamma   90.00
#
_symmetry.space_group_name_H-M   'P 1'
#
loop_
_entity.id
_entity.type
_entity.pdbx_description
1 polymer ?
#
loop_
_entity_poly.entity_id
_entity_poly.type
_entity_poly.pdbx_seq_one_letter_code
_entity_poly.pdbx_strand_id
1 'polypeptide(L)'
;TITPTYSGCPATTVIGLEIEKAAHSNGIENIDIKQQINPAWTTDWISERGKKRLKAYGIAPPNPSGGPECCPQCGAQDVERISQFGSTPCKAQWRCHECLEPFDYFKCH
;
A
#
# COMPACT_ATOMS: atom_id res chain seq x y z
N THR A 1 13.85 11.48 -5.51
CA THR A 1 14.12 10.09 -5.11
C THR A 1 12.83 9.38 -4.78
N ILE A 2 12.68 8.13 -5.21
CA ILE A 2 11.56 7.26 -4.88
C ILE A 2 12.08 5.99 -4.20
N THR A 3 11.35 5.50 -3.20
CA THR A 3 11.66 4.25 -2.50
C THR A 3 10.45 3.33 -2.63
N PRO A 4 10.60 2.13 -3.23
CA PRO A 4 9.48 1.25 -3.45
C PRO A 4 9.05 0.58 -2.15
N THR A 5 7.77 0.26 -2.03
CA THR A 5 7.22 -0.50 -0.88
C THR A 5 7.89 -1.85 -0.68
N TYR A 6 8.36 -2.47 -1.77
CA TYR A 6 9.22 -3.65 -1.73
C TYR A 6 10.20 -3.60 -2.92
N SER A 7 11.37 -4.22 -2.78
CA SER A 7 12.49 -4.10 -3.73
C SER A 7 12.16 -4.47 -5.18
N GLY A 8 11.21 -5.39 -5.39
CA GLY A 8 10.80 -5.88 -6.70
C GLY A 8 9.47 -5.31 -7.22
N CYS A 9 9.05 -4.13 -6.77
CA CYS A 9 7.77 -3.55 -7.16
C CYS A 9 7.76 -3.14 -8.65
N PRO A 10 6.97 -3.81 -9.52
CA PRO A 10 6.93 -3.46 -10.95
C PRO A 10 6.28 -2.09 -11.19
N ALA A 11 5.47 -1.61 -10.25
CA ALA A 11 4.84 -0.29 -10.35
C ALA A 11 5.85 0.87 -10.18
N THR A 12 7.06 0.62 -9.67
CA THR A 12 8.05 1.69 -9.42
C THR A 12 8.43 2.42 -10.69
N THR A 13 8.63 1.70 -11.80
CA THR A 13 8.95 2.29 -13.10
C THR A 13 7.82 3.17 -13.62
N VAL A 14 6.57 2.69 -13.49
CA VAL A 14 5.38 3.46 -13.91
C VAL A 14 5.21 4.71 -13.05
N ILE A 15 5.42 4.60 -11.73
CA ILE A 15 5.39 5.74 -10.81
C ILE A 15 6.46 6.77 -11.20
N GLY A 16 7.68 6.34 -11.54
CA GLY A 16 8.74 7.21 -12.03
C GLY A 16 8.30 8.00 -13.28
N LEU A 17 7.78 7.30 -14.28
CA LEU A 17 7.29 7.92 -15.51
C LEU A 17 6.17 8.94 -15.25
N GLU A 18 5.21 8.61 -14.38
CA GLU A 18 4.12 9.52 -14.04
C GLU A 18 4.62 10.77 -13.28
N ILE A 19 5.66 10.63 -12.44
CA ILE A 19 6.31 11.77 -11.78
C ILE A 19 7.00 12.66 -12.82
N GLU A 20 7.75 12.11 -13.78
CA GLU A 20 8.40 12.89 -14.85
C GLU A 20 7.35 13.65 -15.68
N LYS A 21 6.30 12.94 -16.09
CA LYS A 21 5.19 13.53 -16.86
C LYS A 21 4.51 14.66 -16.10
N ALA A 22 4.24 14.48 -14.81
CA ALA A 22 3.64 15.51 -13.97
C ALA A 22 4.59 16.72 -13.81
N ALA A 23 5.89 16.49 -13.63
CA ALA A 23 6.90 17.54 -13.52
C ALA A 23 6.98 18.38 -14.81
N HIS A 24 7.09 17.74 -15.97
CA HIS A 24 7.10 18.40 -17.27
C HIS A 24 5.82 19.20 -17.53
N SER A 25 4.65 18.66 -17.18
CA SER A 25 3.37 19.37 -17.30
C SER A 25 3.29 20.64 -16.44
N ASN A 26 4.15 20.76 -15.43
CA ASN A 26 4.29 21.94 -14.57
C ASN A 26 5.53 22.79 -14.92
N GLY A 27 6.15 22.59 -16.10
CA GLY A 27 7.28 23.39 -16.57
C GLY A 27 8.64 23.04 -15.96
N ILE A 28 8.76 21.91 -15.27
CA ILE A 28 10.04 21.42 -14.75
C ILE A 28 10.68 20.55 -15.83
N GLU A 29 11.73 21.05 -16.47
CA GLU A 29 12.40 20.35 -17.57
C GLU A 29 13.52 19.42 -17.11
N ASN A 30 14.27 19.84 -16.08
CA ASN A 30 15.41 19.08 -15.57
C ASN A 30 15.02 18.32 -14.30
N ILE A 31 14.61 17.06 -14.48
CA ILE A 31 14.28 16.14 -13.37
C ILE A 31 15.16 14.88 -13.44
N ASP A 32 15.67 14.46 -12.29
CA ASP A 32 16.43 13.21 -12.13
C ASP A 32 15.73 12.34 -11.08
N ILE A 33 15.10 11.25 -11.53
CA ILE A 33 14.42 10.30 -10.65
C ILE A 33 15.36 9.17 -10.27
N LYS A 34 15.83 9.22 -9.02
CA LYS A 34 16.60 8.13 -8.41
C LYS A 34 15.70 7.16 -7.67
N GLN A 35 15.78 5.87 -7.99
CA GLN A 35 15.24 4.81 -7.16
C GLN A 35 16.23 4.45 -6.06
N GLN A 36 15.78 4.51 -4.81
CA GLN A 36 16.58 4.18 -3.63
C GLN A 36 15.96 2.98 -2.92
N ILE A 37 16.76 1.93 -2.72
CA ILE A 37 16.35 0.70 -2.00
C ILE A 37 16.84 0.64 -0.55
N ASN A 38 17.76 1.53 -0.16
CA ASN A 38 18.31 1.64 1.18
C ASN A 38 18.36 3.12 1.64
N PRO A 39 17.80 3.48 2.82
CA PRO A 39 16.98 2.64 3.71
C PRO A 39 15.74 2.07 3.01
N ALA A 40 15.29 0.91 3.49
CA ALA A 40 14.05 0.33 3.03
C ALA A 40 12.86 1.24 3.38
N TRP A 41 11.84 1.22 2.53
CA TRP A 41 10.58 1.87 2.83
C TRP A 41 9.94 1.22 4.06
N THR A 42 9.35 2.02 4.96
CA THR A 42 8.59 1.54 6.12
C THR A 42 7.14 2.00 6.06
N THR A 43 6.24 1.17 6.58
CA THR A 43 4.83 1.56 6.80
C THR A 43 4.64 2.81 7.66
N ASP A 44 5.64 3.21 8.46
CA ASP A 44 5.63 4.46 9.22
C ASP A 44 5.57 5.71 8.33
N TRP A 45 5.97 5.59 7.06
CA TRP A 45 5.91 6.69 6.10
C TRP A 45 4.49 6.92 5.55
N ILE A 46 3.53 6.04 5.85
CA ILE A 46 2.13 6.24 5.48
C ILE A 46 1.47 7.22 6.46
N SER A 47 1.14 8.41 5.97
CA SER A 47 0.37 9.41 6.74
C SER A 47 -0.99 8.88 7.21
N GLU A 48 -1.54 9.48 8.27
CA GLU A 48 -2.89 9.18 8.76
C GLU A 48 -3.97 9.38 7.69
N ARG A 49 -3.80 10.40 6.81
CA ARG A 49 -4.67 10.59 5.64
C ARG A 49 -4.56 9.40 4.68
N GLY A 50 -3.36 8.89 4.45
CA GLY A 50 -3.11 7.70 3.63
C GLY A 50 -3.82 6.47 4.19
N LYS A 51 -3.66 6.19 5.49
CA LYS A 51 -4.34 5.08 6.18
C LYS A 51 -5.86 5.16 6.06
N LYS A 52 -6.43 6.36 6.26
CA LYS A 52 -7.88 6.59 6.08
C LYS A 52 -8.33 6.34 4.65
N ARG A 53 -7.56 6.76 3.64
CA ARG A 53 -7.88 6.53 2.22
C ARG A 53 -7.78 5.05 1.83
N LEU A 54 -6.81 4.31 2.38
CA LEU A 54 -6.75 2.85 2.21
C LEU A 54 -8.03 2.19 2.72
N LYS A 55 -8.42 2.50 3.97
CA LYS A 55 -9.64 1.95 4.58
C LYS A 55 -10.89 2.30 3.76
N ALA A 56 -11.02 3.57 3.36
CA ALA A 56 -12.16 4.02 2.52
C ALA A 56 -12.20 3.36 1.13
N TYR A 57 -11.05 2.94 0.61
CA TYR A 57 -10.96 2.16 -0.63
C TYR A 57 -11.26 0.66 -0.43
N GLY A 58 -11.44 0.20 0.82
CA GLY A 58 -11.65 -1.21 1.12
C GLY A 58 -10.36 -2.01 1.35
N ILE A 59 -9.21 -1.35 1.49
CA ILE A 59 -7.93 -1.98 1.85
C ILE A 59 -7.67 -1.73 3.34
N ALA A 60 -7.49 -2.79 4.11
CA ALA A 60 -7.12 -2.63 5.51
C ALA A 60 -5.69 -2.06 5.63
N PRO A 61 -5.50 -0.94 6.36
CA PRO A 61 -4.19 -0.31 6.52
C PRO A 61 -3.24 -1.21 7.34
N PRO A 62 -1.92 -1.01 7.22
CA PRO A 62 -0.94 -1.78 7.99
C PRO A 62 -1.10 -1.52 9.49
N ASN A 63 -0.87 -2.57 10.28
CA ASN A 63 -0.93 -2.55 11.73
C ASN A 63 0.30 -3.29 12.29
N PRO A 64 1.05 -2.69 13.25
CA PRO A 64 2.21 -3.32 13.88
C PRO A 64 2.00 -4.77 14.37
N SER A 65 0.77 -5.15 14.73
CA SER A 65 0.43 -6.53 15.13
C SER A 65 0.47 -7.57 13.98
N GLY A 66 0.69 -7.16 12.73
CA GLY A 66 0.87 -8.07 11.59
C GLY A 66 -0.43 -8.52 10.90
N GLY A 67 -1.56 -7.91 11.20
CA GLY A 67 -2.86 -8.18 10.58
C GLY A 67 -3.84 -7.02 10.72
N PRO A 68 -4.92 -6.99 9.92
CA PRO A 68 -5.91 -5.94 9.95
C PRO A 68 -6.59 -5.88 11.32
N GLU A 69 -6.80 -4.67 11.85
CA GLU A 69 -7.53 -4.45 13.10
C GLU A 69 -9.02 -4.78 12.96
N CYS A 70 -9.60 -4.50 11.79
CA CYS A 70 -11.01 -4.76 11.48
C CYS A 70 -11.22 -4.89 9.97
N CYS A 71 -12.37 -5.46 9.60
CA CYS A 71 -12.87 -5.44 8.24
C CYS A 71 -13.08 -3.98 7.77
N PRO A 72 -12.53 -3.57 6.62
CA PRO A 72 -12.68 -2.21 6.12
C PRO A 72 -14.11 -1.92 5.62
N GLN A 73 -14.94 -2.94 5.43
CA GLN A 73 -16.32 -2.81 4.94
C GLN A 73 -17.34 -2.60 6.08
N CYS A 74 -17.36 -3.50 7.07
CA CYS A 74 -18.35 -3.46 8.16
C CYS A 74 -17.78 -3.06 9.53
N GLY A 75 -16.45 -3.03 9.69
CA GLY A 75 -15.80 -2.71 10.98
C GLY A 75 -15.69 -3.88 11.97
N ALA A 76 -16.19 -5.07 11.64
CA ALA A 76 -16.03 -6.28 12.43
C ALA A 76 -14.56 -6.64 12.68
N GLN A 77 -14.24 -7.17 13.86
CA GLN A 77 -12.88 -7.60 14.21
C GLN A 77 -12.64 -9.08 13.90
N ASP A 78 -13.69 -9.88 13.70
CA ASP A 78 -13.58 -11.29 13.34
C ASP A 78 -13.21 -11.45 11.85
N VAL A 79 -11.90 -11.49 11.62
CA VAL A 79 -11.28 -11.57 10.30
C VAL A 79 -10.20 -12.64 10.28
N GLU A 80 -10.13 -13.38 9.19
CA GLU A 80 -9.15 -14.45 8.98
C GLU A 80 -8.27 -14.19 7.76
N ARG A 81 -7.01 -14.62 7.83
CA ARG A 81 -6.09 -14.55 6.70
C ARG A 81 -6.30 -15.76 5.80
N ILE A 82 -6.72 -15.52 4.57
CA ILE A 82 -6.91 -16.56 3.56
C ILE A 82 -5.59 -16.87 2.84
N SER A 83 -4.80 -15.83 2.54
CA SER A 83 -3.54 -15.96 1.81
C SER A 83 -2.53 -14.90 2.23
N GLN A 84 -1.25 -15.26 2.25
CA GLN A 84 -0.15 -14.31 2.44
C GLN A 84 0.09 -13.40 1.21
N PHE A 85 -0.55 -13.74 0.09
CA PHE A 85 -0.48 -13.05 -1.19
C PHE A 85 -1.85 -12.50 -1.56
N GLY A 86 -1.95 -11.18 -1.73
CA GLY A 86 -3.15 -10.48 -2.22
C GLY A 86 -3.01 -10.03 -3.67
N SER A 87 -3.68 -8.95 -4.04
CA SER A 87 -3.66 -8.41 -5.42
C SER A 87 -2.25 -7.97 -5.89
N THR A 88 -1.36 -7.71 -4.94
CA THR A 88 0.03 -7.27 -5.16
C THR A 88 0.91 -7.85 -4.05
N PRO A 89 2.22 -8.04 -4.26
CA PRO A 89 3.09 -8.63 -3.23
C PRO A 89 3.21 -7.85 -1.92
N CYS A 90 2.89 -6.56 -1.89
CA CYS A 90 2.80 -5.77 -0.65
C CYS A 90 1.48 -5.96 0.12
N LYS A 91 0.57 -6.80 -0.38
CA LYS A 91 -0.73 -7.08 0.24
C LYS A 91 -0.91 -8.56 0.55
N ALA A 92 -1.78 -8.86 1.50
CA ALA A 92 -2.28 -10.19 1.85
C ALA A 92 -3.81 -10.22 1.73
N GLN A 93 -4.38 -11.38 1.44
CA GLN A 93 -5.83 -11.54 1.32
C GLN A 93 -6.44 -12.02 2.64
N TRP A 94 -7.52 -11.36 3.05
CA TRP A 94 -8.28 -11.64 4.27
C TRP A 94 -9.77 -11.75 3.96
N ARG A 95 -10.53 -12.32 4.88
CA ARG A 95 -11.99 -12.40 4.83
C ARG A 95 -12.57 -12.07 6.19
N CYS A 96 -13.70 -11.38 6.20
CA CYS A 96 -14.49 -11.16 7.43
C CYS A 96 -15.49 -12.29 7.64
N HIS A 97 -15.66 -12.78 8.86
CA HIS A 97 -16.68 -13.80 9.16
C HIS A 97 -18.09 -13.22 9.33
N GLU A 98 -18.21 -11.92 9.65
CA GLU A 98 -19.51 -11.28 9.83
C GLU A 98 -20.19 -10.89 8.52
N CYS A 99 -19.49 -10.14 7.65
CA CYS A 99 -20.05 -9.73 6.35
C CYS A 99 -19.62 -10.63 5.19
N LEU A 100 -18.74 -11.61 5.41
CA LEU A 100 -18.21 -12.55 4.40
C LEU A 100 -17.40 -11.91 3.26
N GLU A 101 -17.21 -10.58 3.27
CA GLU A 101 -16.45 -9.87 2.25
C GLU A 101 -14.95 -10.23 2.30
N PRO A 102 -14.33 -10.59 1.15
CA PRO A 102 -12.89 -10.66 1.03
C PRO A 102 -12.30 -9.25 0.88
N PHE A 103 -11.13 -9.02 1.45
CA PHE A 103 -10.44 -7.74 1.34
C PHE A 103 -8.91 -7.90 1.37
N ASP A 104 -8.22 -6.90 0.84
CA ASP A 104 -6.76 -6.81 0.92
C ASP A 104 -6.34 -6.15 2.24
N TYR A 105 -5.30 -6.69 2.86
CA TYR A 105 -4.53 -6.07 3.93
C TYR A 105 -3.19 -5.60 3.39
N PHE A 106 -2.83 -4.33 3.62
CA PHE A 106 -1.51 -3.82 3.28
C PHE A 106 -0.49 -4.26 4.33
N LYS A 107 0.52 -5.04 3.94
CA LYS A 107 1.44 -5.69 4.89
C LYS A 107 2.40 -4.70 5.55
N CYS A 108 2.80 -5.04 6.78
CA CYS A 108 3.88 -4.36 7.48
C CYS A 108 5.24 -4.85 6.97
N HIS A 109 6.09 -3.89 6.61
CA HIS A 109 7.50 -4.04 6.25
C HIS A 109 8.26 -2.84 6.83
#